data_AF-A0A9E6DDY3-F1
#
_entry.id   AF-A0A9E6DDY3-F1
#
_cell.length_a   1.000
_cell.length_b   1.000
_cell.length_c   1.000
_cell.angle_alpha   90.00
_cell.angle_beta   90.00
_cell.angle_gamma   90.00
#
_symmetry.space_group_name_H-M   'P 1'
#
loop_
_entity.id
_entity.type
_entity.pdbx_description
1 polymer ?
#
loop_
_entity_poly.entity_id
_entity_poly.type
_entity_poly.pdbx_seq_one_letter_code
_entity_poly.pdbx_strand_id
1 'polypeptide(L)'
;MDNVTDSNNAIRLALLHDNKGKVLVLLPASHLLNLVVLWRESSRQLQPVRAEDIVKFFNQDALATAEGQRKLFSLPVYLDKACIEMQSLSVIEPHSGLAFDVPRKWLEGSASVISVGISPEKILEEQPQGTDEEVITKAVERFTALRIKQRMEDTLGLPSLPPTAQKITELRADPLAGVDRLVPIVKVDPSLAAQVMSWAASPYYATPGELQSIDDAVIRVLGFDLVVNLALGVSMGKTLTIPNEAPRGHTPYWIQAIYTATLAERLCKRMSGEDIPKPGLVYLTGLIHNFGYAALAHLFPPHFALLSRYLEVNPHMSIEQTERHVLNVTREQIAAWLFDCWSLPKEVCTGVRYINSPLHSKSNQHALLVNLATRALRTVGYADGPIERLDNKVLQGVGLLESEVLEECSAMLEKGDELLELVKMLETQQKREASRVKEAE
;
A
#
# COMPACT_ATOMS: atom_id res chain seq x y z
N MET A 1 -5.98 -7.20 15.66
CA MET A 1 -4.69 -7.81 16.05
C MET A 1 -3.98 -6.87 17.02
N ASP A 2 -4.64 -6.49 18.13
CA ASP A 2 -4.20 -5.37 18.99
C ASP A 2 -3.13 -5.76 20.02
N ASN A 3 -2.67 -7.02 20.07
CA ASN A 3 -1.94 -7.54 21.23
C ASN A 3 -0.41 -7.66 21.06
N VAL A 4 0.17 -7.31 19.91
CA VAL A 4 1.61 -7.59 19.67
C VAL A 4 2.52 -6.43 20.11
N THR A 5 2.01 -5.19 20.16
CA THR A 5 2.84 -3.99 20.43
C THR A 5 2.91 -3.54 21.89
N ASP A 6 2.00 -3.99 22.76
CA ASP A 6 1.87 -3.45 24.13
C ASP A 6 2.69 -4.19 25.21
N SER A 7 3.45 -5.23 24.84
CA SER A 7 4.41 -5.83 25.77
C SER A 7 5.83 -5.74 25.22
N ASN A 8 6.66 -4.93 25.87
CA ASN A 8 8.09 -4.78 25.57
C ASN A 8 8.88 -6.11 25.62
N ASN A 9 8.25 -7.20 26.06
CA ASN A 9 8.82 -8.54 26.21
C ASN A 9 8.17 -9.59 25.29
N ALA A 10 7.22 -9.24 24.43
CA ALA A 10 6.66 -10.21 23.48
C ALA A 10 7.71 -10.59 22.42
N ILE A 11 7.74 -11.88 22.08
CA ILE A 11 8.60 -12.44 21.05
C ILE A 11 7.73 -12.92 19.91
N ARG A 12 8.06 -12.52 18.70
CA ARG A 12 7.38 -12.99 17.51
C ARG A 12 7.98 -14.32 17.07
N LEU A 13 7.11 -15.27 16.80
CA LEU A 13 7.44 -16.54 16.18
C LEU A 13 7.17 -16.45 14.68
N ALA A 14 8.23 -16.48 13.87
CA ALA A 14 8.11 -16.52 12.41
C ALA A 14 8.44 -17.91 11.86
N LEU A 15 7.59 -18.43 10.97
CA LEU A 15 7.79 -19.70 10.28
C LEU A 15 8.26 -19.45 8.84
N LEU A 16 9.45 -19.97 8.51
CA LEU A 16 10.01 -19.91 7.16
C LEU A 16 10.34 -21.30 6.63
N HIS A 17 10.53 -21.42 5.32
CA HIS A 17 10.85 -22.69 4.68
C HIS A 17 11.72 -22.54 3.44
N ASP A 18 12.40 -23.62 3.07
CA ASP A 18 13.02 -23.80 1.76
C ASP A 18 12.90 -25.29 1.36
N ASN A 19 13.72 -25.74 0.40
CA ASN A 19 13.78 -27.15 0.00
C ASN A 19 14.34 -28.12 1.05
N LYS A 20 15.07 -27.62 2.07
CA LYS A 20 15.61 -28.41 3.18
C LYS A 20 14.61 -28.56 4.34
N GLY A 21 13.53 -27.80 4.34
CA GLY A 21 12.45 -27.89 5.33
C GLY A 21 12.13 -26.58 6.03
N LYS A 22 11.32 -26.66 7.09
CA LYS A 22 10.85 -25.50 7.86
C LYS A 22 11.85 -25.08 8.94
N VAL A 23 11.82 -23.80 9.30
CA VAL A 23 12.58 -23.23 10.43
C VAL A 23 11.72 -22.26 11.20
N LEU A 24 12.05 -22.09 12.47
CA LEU A 24 11.46 -21.09 13.33
C LEU A 24 12.45 -19.95 13.55
N VAL A 25 11.96 -18.72 13.56
CA VAL A 25 12.75 -17.56 13.98
C VAL A 25 12.04 -16.87 15.12
N LEU A 26 12.77 -16.64 16.20
CA LEU A 26 12.32 -15.96 17.41
C LEU A 26 13.05 -14.62 17.52
N LEU A 27 12.30 -13.52 17.55
CA LEU A 27 12.83 -12.16 17.66
C LEU A 27 11.85 -11.25 18.41
N PRO A 28 12.28 -10.09 18.95
CA PRO A 28 11.36 -9.17 19.61
C PRO A 28 10.17 -8.79 18.71
N ALA A 29 8.99 -8.71 19.29
CA ALA A 29 7.74 -8.56 18.55
C ALA A 29 7.68 -7.30 17.67
N SER A 30 8.31 -6.21 18.12
CA SER A 30 8.38 -4.94 17.38
C SER A 30 9.43 -4.94 16.25
N HIS A 31 10.34 -5.90 16.21
CA HIS A 31 11.49 -5.87 15.31
C HIS A 31 11.16 -6.41 13.92
N LEU A 32 11.80 -5.79 12.92
CA LEU A 32 11.86 -6.26 11.56
C LEU A 32 12.75 -7.50 11.48
N LEU A 33 12.26 -8.56 10.84
CA LEU A 33 13.07 -9.73 10.53
C LEU A 33 13.90 -9.46 9.26
N ASN A 34 15.22 -9.35 9.41
CA ASN A 34 16.12 -9.15 8.28
C ASN A 34 16.40 -10.46 7.52
N LEU A 35 15.67 -10.67 6.41
CA LEU A 35 15.82 -11.86 5.56
C LEU A 35 17.23 -12.02 5.00
N VAL A 36 17.90 -10.94 4.60
CA VAL A 36 19.25 -10.99 4.03
C VAL A 36 20.27 -11.48 5.07
N VAL A 37 20.18 -11.00 6.31
CA VAL A 37 21.02 -11.50 7.41
C VAL A 37 20.69 -12.95 7.71
N LEU A 38 19.41 -13.31 7.79
CA LEU A 38 18.98 -14.69 8.01
C LEU A 38 19.57 -15.63 6.96
N TRP A 39 19.51 -15.26 5.67
CA TRP A 39 20.05 -16.07 4.58
C TRP A 39 21.56 -16.26 4.67
N ARG A 40 22.29 -15.19 5.02
CA ARG A 40 23.74 -15.22 5.18
C ARG A 40 24.14 -16.14 6.34
N GLU A 41 23.57 -15.94 7.52
CA GLU A 41 23.93 -16.72 8.71
C GLU A 41 23.47 -18.19 8.63
N SER A 42 22.32 -18.45 7.99
CA SER A 42 21.79 -19.81 7.81
C SER A 42 22.37 -20.56 6.61
N SER A 43 23.00 -19.85 5.66
CA SER A 43 23.35 -20.39 4.33
C SER A 43 22.15 -21.06 3.63
N ARG A 44 20.95 -20.50 3.80
CA ARG A 44 19.68 -21.00 3.26
C ARG A 44 18.85 -19.86 2.69
N GLN A 45 18.19 -20.09 1.55
CA GLN A 45 17.29 -19.11 0.92
C GLN A 45 15.86 -19.27 1.45
N LEU A 46 15.70 -19.02 2.75
CA LEU A 46 14.45 -19.19 3.47
C LEU A 46 13.38 -18.21 2.98
N GLN A 47 12.21 -18.73 2.63
CA GLN A 47 11.05 -17.95 2.22
C GLN A 47 10.00 -17.94 3.33
N PRO A 48 9.22 -16.85 3.47
CA PRO A 48 8.08 -16.82 4.37
C PRO A 48 7.07 -17.90 3.98
N VAL A 49 6.46 -18.58 4.95
CA VAL A 49 5.29 -19.43 4.67
C VAL A 49 4.09 -18.52 4.37
N ARG A 50 3.16 -18.96 3.51
CA ARG A 50 1.94 -18.19 3.22
C ARG A 50 1.07 -18.06 4.47
N ALA A 51 0.44 -16.91 4.69
CA ALA A 51 -0.40 -16.67 5.85
C ALA A 51 -1.47 -17.77 6.07
N GLU A 52 -2.16 -18.20 5.01
CA GLU A 52 -3.14 -19.30 5.08
C GLU A 52 -2.53 -20.64 5.55
N ASP A 53 -1.32 -20.94 5.11
CA ASP A 53 -0.61 -22.17 5.47
C ASP A 53 -0.04 -22.07 6.89
N ILE A 54 0.32 -20.86 7.34
CA ILE A 54 0.68 -20.57 8.73
C ILE A 54 -0.53 -20.83 9.63
N VAL A 55 -1.70 -20.26 9.33
CA VAL A 55 -2.93 -20.46 10.11
C VAL A 55 -3.29 -21.96 10.18
N LYS A 56 -3.25 -22.68 9.05
CA LYS A 56 -3.48 -24.13 9.02
C LYS A 56 -2.45 -24.92 9.82
N PHE A 57 -1.19 -24.48 9.83
CA PHE A 57 -0.11 -25.16 10.55
C PHE A 57 -0.23 -24.96 12.05
N PHE A 58 -0.51 -23.74 12.51
CA PHE A 58 -0.55 -23.41 13.94
C PHE A 58 -1.88 -23.74 14.62
N ASN A 59 -2.99 -23.84 13.88
CA ASN A 59 -4.29 -24.24 14.42
C ASN A 59 -4.51 -25.77 14.51
N GLN A 60 -3.45 -26.58 14.35
CA GLN A 60 -3.56 -28.03 14.51
C GLN A 60 -3.78 -28.40 15.98
N ASP A 61 -4.65 -29.38 16.25
CA ASP A 61 -4.96 -29.86 17.62
C ASP A 61 -3.70 -30.23 18.42
N ALA A 62 -2.65 -30.71 17.75
CA ALA A 62 -1.38 -31.02 18.38
C ALA A 62 -0.78 -29.79 19.10
N LEU A 63 -0.86 -28.60 18.50
CA LEU A 63 -0.28 -27.36 19.04
C LEU A 63 -1.16 -26.69 20.10
N ALA A 64 -2.36 -27.23 20.36
CA ALA A 64 -3.17 -26.85 21.52
C ALA A 64 -2.63 -27.44 22.84
N THR A 65 -1.71 -28.41 22.76
CA THR A 65 -1.11 -29.08 23.94
C THR A 65 0.34 -28.65 24.14
N ALA A 66 0.78 -28.61 25.41
CA ALA A 66 2.18 -28.32 25.75
C ALA A 66 3.16 -29.32 25.12
N GLU A 67 2.76 -30.58 24.91
CA GLU A 67 3.59 -31.59 24.26
C GLU A 67 3.81 -31.29 22.77
N GLY A 68 2.75 -30.94 22.04
CA GLY A 68 2.88 -30.56 20.64
C GLY A 68 3.61 -29.23 20.46
N GLN A 69 3.38 -28.25 21.35
CA GLN A 69 4.16 -27.01 21.39
C GLN A 69 5.64 -27.29 21.63
N ARG A 70 6.00 -28.22 22.53
CA ARG A 70 7.39 -28.65 22.70
C ARG A 70 7.94 -29.33 21.45
N LYS A 71 7.15 -30.18 20.79
CA LYS A 71 7.54 -30.87 19.55
C LYS A 71 7.80 -29.90 18.41
N LEU A 72 7.15 -28.74 18.38
CA LEU A 72 7.42 -27.68 17.41
C LEU A 72 8.90 -27.25 17.41
N PHE A 73 9.53 -27.15 18.59
CA PHE A 73 10.95 -26.79 18.75
C PHE A 73 11.93 -27.92 18.43
N SER A 74 11.45 -29.03 17.86
CA SER A 74 12.31 -29.99 17.14
C SER A 74 12.74 -29.47 15.76
N LEU A 75 12.04 -28.46 15.22
CA LEU A 75 12.48 -27.73 14.04
C LEU A 75 13.74 -26.90 14.36
N PRO A 76 14.63 -26.64 13.39
CA PRO A 76 15.73 -25.69 13.58
C PRO A 76 15.20 -24.30 13.98
N VAL A 77 15.80 -23.74 15.03
CA VAL A 77 15.40 -22.42 15.57
C VAL A 77 16.53 -21.43 15.37
N TYR A 78 16.20 -20.23 14.90
CA TYR A 78 17.08 -19.07 14.96
C TYR A 78 16.56 -18.12 16.04
N LEU A 79 17.38 -17.83 17.04
CA LEU A 79 17.04 -16.93 18.14
C LEU A 79 17.80 -15.61 17.96
N ASP A 80 17.07 -14.50 17.95
CA ASP A 80 17.67 -13.18 17.91
C ASP A 80 18.49 -12.89 19.18
N LYS A 81 19.64 -12.21 19.03
CA LYS A 81 20.52 -11.86 20.15
C LYS A 81 19.81 -11.05 21.23
N ALA A 82 18.85 -10.21 20.89
CA ALA A 82 18.09 -9.41 21.86
C ALA A 82 17.27 -10.28 22.82
N CYS A 83 16.97 -11.52 22.45
CA CYS A 83 16.19 -12.45 23.29
C CYS A 83 17.07 -13.29 24.24
N ILE A 84 18.42 -13.21 24.18
CA ILE A 84 19.33 -14.10 24.93
C ILE A 84 19.23 -13.95 26.45
N GLU A 85 18.83 -12.80 26.98
CA GLU A 85 18.81 -12.59 28.45
C GLU A 85 17.43 -12.89 29.08
N MET A 86 16.40 -13.12 28.28
CA MET A 86 15.03 -13.33 28.76
C MET A 86 14.79 -14.73 29.35
N GLN A 87 14.50 -14.84 30.65
CA GLN A 87 14.36 -16.14 31.35
C GLN A 87 13.20 -17.02 30.83
N SER A 88 12.08 -16.40 30.45
CA SER A 88 10.95 -17.03 29.76
C SER A 88 10.64 -16.22 28.51
N LEU A 89 10.34 -16.90 27.40
CA LEU A 89 10.04 -16.28 26.12
C LEU A 89 8.54 -16.41 25.86
N SER A 90 7.78 -15.33 26.07
CA SER A 90 6.37 -15.32 25.70
C SER A 90 6.27 -15.10 24.19
N VAL A 91 5.94 -16.15 23.44
CA VAL A 91 5.93 -16.11 21.98
C VAL A 91 4.52 -15.90 21.46
N ILE A 92 4.40 -15.17 20.35
CA ILE A 92 3.17 -14.98 19.59
C ILE A 92 3.43 -15.19 18.10
N GLU A 93 2.59 -15.99 17.46
CA GLU A 93 2.54 -16.11 16.01
C GLU A 93 1.44 -15.17 15.47
N PRO A 94 1.80 -14.16 14.66
CA PRO A 94 0.89 -13.05 14.34
C PRO A 94 -0.32 -13.44 13.49
N HIS A 95 -0.24 -14.45 12.62
CA HIS A 95 -1.35 -14.80 11.72
C HIS A 95 -2.42 -15.67 12.38
N SER A 96 -2.04 -16.69 13.15
CA SER A 96 -2.95 -17.57 13.89
C SER A 96 -3.37 -16.99 15.24
N GLY A 97 -2.58 -16.06 15.79
CA GLY A 97 -2.76 -15.57 17.15
C GLY A 97 -2.35 -16.58 18.23
N LEU A 98 -1.73 -17.70 17.87
CA LEU A 98 -1.22 -18.67 18.83
C LEU A 98 -0.15 -18.00 19.69
N ALA A 99 -0.39 -17.97 21.01
CA ALA A 99 0.55 -17.43 21.98
C ALA A 99 0.73 -18.40 23.15
N PHE A 100 1.98 -18.57 23.59
CA PHE A 100 2.34 -19.45 24.70
C PHE A 100 3.74 -19.13 25.21
N ASP A 101 4.07 -19.58 26.42
CA ASP A 101 5.41 -19.41 26.98
C ASP A 101 6.33 -20.54 26.56
N VAL A 102 7.55 -20.19 26.14
CA VAL A 102 8.61 -21.13 25.76
C VAL A 102 9.67 -21.18 26.86
N PRO A 103 9.74 -22.27 27.63
CA PRO A 103 10.85 -22.50 28.55
C PRO A 103 12.18 -22.56 27.81
N ARG A 104 13.22 -21.94 28.37
CA ARG A 104 14.61 -21.96 27.84
C ARG A 104 15.12 -23.36 27.49
N LYS A 105 14.77 -24.34 28.31
CA LYS A 105 15.16 -25.75 28.14
C LYS A 105 14.71 -26.35 26.81
N TRP A 106 13.69 -25.78 26.15
CA TRP A 106 13.22 -26.24 24.84
C TRP A 106 14.13 -25.79 23.69
N LEU A 107 14.96 -24.76 23.91
CA LEU A 107 15.88 -24.20 22.92
C LEU A 107 17.31 -24.73 23.07
N GLU A 108 17.62 -25.45 24.15
CA GLU A 108 18.93 -26.03 24.41
C GLU A 108 19.27 -27.08 23.33
N GLY A 109 20.29 -26.80 22.52
CA GLY A 109 20.82 -27.71 21.50
C GLY A 109 20.19 -27.60 20.09
N SER A 110 19.07 -26.89 19.92
CA SER A 110 18.40 -26.70 18.62
C SER A 110 18.42 -25.24 18.11
N ALA A 111 18.68 -24.27 19.00
CA ALA A 111 18.69 -22.86 18.65
C ALA A 111 20.06 -22.33 18.24
N SER A 112 20.14 -21.72 17.05
CA SER A 112 21.27 -20.93 16.58
C SER A 112 21.03 -19.45 16.88
N VAL A 113 21.96 -18.82 17.58
CA VAL A 113 21.84 -17.41 17.98
C VAL A 113 22.40 -16.49 16.91
N ILE A 114 21.59 -15.57 16.39
CA ILE A 114 21.96 -14.64 15.30
C ILE A 114 21.45 -13.22 15.57
N SER A 115 22.01 -12.20 14.91
CA SER A 115 21.54 -10.81 15.02
C SER A 115 20.66 -10.47 13.83
N VAL A 116 19.38 -10.84 13.88
CA VAL A 116 18.47 -10.81 12.73
C VAL A 116 17.37 -9.77 12.84
N GLY A 117 17.02 -9.35 14.06
CA GLY A 117 16.07 -8.30 14.36
C GLY A 117 16.67 -6.91 14.12
N ILE A 118 15.87 -6.01 13.55
CA ILE A 118 16.17 -4.58 13.46
C ILE A 118 15.03 -3.82 14.13
N SER A 119 15.35 -2.93 15.07
CA SER A 119 14.35 -2.11 15.73
C SER A 119 13.83 -1.00 14.81
N PRO A 120 12.57 -0.55 14.97
CA PRO A 120 12.03 0.56 14.21
C PRO A 120 12.87 1.85 14.30
N GLU A 121 13.44 2.14 15.48
CA GLU A 121 14.27 3.32 15.72
C GLU A 121 15.55 3.27 14.89
N LYS A 122 16.19 2.10 14.84
CA LYS A 122 17.39 1.88 14.02
C LYS A 122 17.11 2.08 12.53
N ILE A 123 15.94 1.61 12.05
CA ILE A 123 15.54 1.86 10.65
C ILE A 123 15.47 3.37 10.40
N LEU A 124 14.88 4.14 11.32
CA LEU A 124 14.74 5.59 11.19
C LEU A 124 16.09 6.33 11.24
N GLU A 125 17.00 5.93 12.13
CA GLU A 125 18.34 6.50 12.26
C GLU A 125 19.20 6.31 11.01
N GLU A 126 19.04 5.18 10.32
CA GLU A 126 19.80 4.84 9.12
C GLU A 126 19.23 5.51 7.84
N GLN A 127 18.15 6.29 7.93
CA GLN A 127 17.54 6.90 6.76
C GLN A 127 18.40 8.01 6.14
N PRO A 128 18.46 8.07 4.80
CA PRO A 128 19.18 9.12 4.10
C PRO A 128 18.54 10.48 4.38
N GLN A 129 19.40 11.48 4.65
CA GLN A 129 18.99 12.87 4.81
C GLN A 129 18.95 13.57 3.44
N GLY A 130 18.08 14.57 3.32
CA GLY A 130 17.95 15.41 2.12
C GLY A 130 16.50 15.71 1.75
N THR A 131 16.32 16.36 0.60
CA THR A 131 15.02 16.47 -0.06
C THR A 131 14.56 15.10 -0.58
N ASP A 132 13.27 14.95 -0.88
CA ASP A 132 12.78 13.69 -1.47
C ASP A 132 13.50 13.37 -2.80
N GLU A 133 13.78 14.38 -3.62
CA GLU A 133 14.54 14.22 -4.87
C GLU A 133 15.95 13.68 -4.62
N GLU A 134 16.67 14.22 -3.63
CA GLU A 134 18.01 13.75 -3.26
C GLU A 134 17.98 12.31 -2.74
N VAL A 135 16.98 11.96 -1.92
CA VAL A 135 16.80 10.62 -1.37
C VAL A 135 16.48 9.62 -2.48
N ILE A 136 15.53 9.95 -3.37
CA ILE A 136 15.15 9.13 -4.51
C ILE A 136 16.36 8.93 -5.43
N THR A 137 17.09 9.99 -5.75
CA THR A 137 18.28 9.93 -6.61
C THR A 137 19.32 8.98 -6.03
N LYS A 138 19.67 9.12 -4.73
CA LYS A 138 20.62 8.22 -4.05
C LYS A 138 20.15 6.76 -4.07
N ALA A 139 18.85 6.51 -3.89
CA ALA A 139 18.30 5.16 -3.96
C ALA A 139 18.44 4.57 -5.38
N VAL A 140 18.12 5.36 -6.42
CA VAL A 140 18.28 4.96 -7.83
C VAL A 140 19.75 4.68 -8.16
N GLU A 141 20.70 5.54 -7.75
CA GLU A 141 22.14 5.31 -7.95
C GLU A 141 22.64 4.04 -7.28
N ARG A 142 22.12 3.74 -6.09
CA ARG A 142 22.55 2.58 -5.29
C ARG A 142 22.05 1.27 -5.86
N PHE A 143 20.80 1.23 -6.35
CA PHE A 143 20.09 -0.01 -6.65
C PHE A 143 19.89 -0.27 -8.14
N THR A 144 20.21 0.69 -9.01
CA THR A 144 20.04 0.56 -10.47
C THR A 144 21.33 0.90 -11.21
N ALA A 145 21.51 0.33 -12.39
CA ALA A 145 22.61 0.69 -13.30
C ALA A 145 22.32 1.96 -14.13
N LEU A 146 21.29 2.73 -13.78
CA LEU A 146 20.88 3.91 -14.53
C LEU A 146 21.98 4.99 -14.45
N ARG A 147 22.52 5.39 -15.61
CA ARG A 147 23.43 6.54 -15.69
C ARG A 147 22.65 7.84 -15.45
N ILE A 148 22.71 8.34 -14.21
CA ILE A 148 21.94 9.51 -13.77
C ILE A 148 22.31 10.80 -14.51
N LYS A 149 23.59 10.96 -14.92
CA LYS A 149 24.09 12.19 -15.55
C LYS A 149 23.39 12.63 -16.84
N GLN A 150 22.64 11.74 -17.51
CA GLN A 150 21.91 12.04 -18.75
C GLN A 150 20.38 12.03 -18.57
N ARG A 151 19.84 11.72 -17.38
CA ARG A 151 18.40 11.49 -17.15
C ARG A 151 17.79 12.24 -15.97
N MET A 152 18.53 13.12 -15.31
CA MET A 152 17.90 14.11 -14.43
C MET A 152 16.97 15.05 -15.21
N GLU A 153 17.18 15.17 -16.54
CA GLU A 153 16.27 15.84 -17.47
C GLU A 153 15.02 14.98 -17.83
N ASP A 154 15.04 13.65 -17.59
CA ASP A 154 14.06 12.65 -18.05
C ASP A 154 13.44 11.79 -16.90
N THR A 155 13.09 12.40 -15.76
CA THR A 155 12.28 11.77 -14.70
C THR A 155 12.80 10.39 -14.20
N LEU A 156 14.13 10.22 -14.08
CA LEU A 156 14.77 9.00 -13.53
C LEU A 156 14.37 7.68 -14.23
N GLY A 157 13.92 7.73 -15.49
CA GLY A 157 13.46 6.54 -16.23
C GLY A 157 12.01 6.13 -15.94
N LEU A 158 11.26 6.96 -15.21
CA LEU A 158 9.80 6.90 -15.19
C LEU A 158 9.24 7.55 -16.46
N PRO A 159 8.14 7.04 -17.03
CA PRO A 159 7.62 7.61 -18.28
C PRO A 159 6.89 8.93 -18.03
N SER A 160 6.88 9.79 -19.04
CA SER A 160 6.07 11.02 -19.04
C SER A 160 4.58 10.70 -19.18
N LEU A 161 3.71 11.57 -18.65
CA LEU A 161 2.27 11.47 -18.89
C LEU A 161 1.94 11.54 -20.39
N PRO A 162 1.01 10.71 -20.89
CA PRO A 162 0.50 10.83 -22.26
C PRO A 162 -0.13 12.21 -22.53
N PRO A 163 -0.11 12.73 -23.78
CA PRO A 163 -0.63 14.05 -24.10
C PRO A 163 -2.09 14.30 -23.68
N THR A 164 -2.96 13.29 -23.78
CA THR A 164 -4.36 13.39 -23.30
C THR A 164 -4.39 13.61 -21.79
N ALA A 165 -3.56 12.90 -21.02
CA ALA A 165 -3.50 13.03 -19.57
C ALA A 165 -2.93 14.38 -19.14
N GLN A 166 -1.91 14.89 -19.85
CA GLN A 166 -1.37 16.23 -19.61
C GLN A 166 -2.45 17.31 -19.76
N LYS A 167 -3.24 17.27 -20.84
CA LYS A 167 -4.37 18.20 -21.05
C LYS A 167 -5.42 18.10 -19.94
N ILE A 168 -5.67 16.90 -19.43
CA ILE A 168 -6.61 16.68 -18.31
C ILE A 168 -6.04 17.25 -17.01
N THR A 169 -4.73 17.11 -16.77
CA THR A 169 -4.05 17.73 -15.62
C THR A 169 -4.13 19.26 -15.70
N GLU A 170 -3.83 19.86 -16.85
CA GLU A 170 -3.97 21.30 -17.10
C GLU A 170 -5.40 21.77 -16.85
N LEU A 171 -6.38 21.02 -17.34
CA LEU A 171 -7.79 21.30 -17.16
C LEU A 171 -8.22 21.20 -15.69
N ARG A 172 -7.61 20.30 -14.90
CA ARG A 172 -7.87 20.18 -13.46
C ARG A 172 -7.23 21.33 -12.65
N ALA A 173 -6.12 21.88 -13.12
CA ALA A 173 -5.48 23.03 -12.49
C ALA A 173 -6.25 24.34 -12.72
N ASP A 174 -7.10 24.39 -13.75
CA ASP A 174 -7.91 25.57 -14.08
C ASP A 174 -9.22 25.62 -13.26
N PRO A 175 -9.39 26.59 -12.34
CA PRO A 175 -10.60 26.69 -11.51
C PRO A 175 -11.86 27.07 -12.30
N LEU A 176 -11.72 27.51 -13.56
CA LEU A 176 -12.83 27.87 -14.45
C LEU A 176 -13.16 26.75 -15.45
N ALA A 177 -12.41 25.66 -15.44
CA ALA A 177 -12.70 24.54 -16.33
C ALA A 177 -13.98 23.83 -15.93
N GLY A 178 -14.80 23.53 -16.95
CA GLY A 178 -16.03 22.77 -16.81
C GLY A 178 -16.15 21.67 -17.86
N VAL A 179 -17.33 21.05 -17.87
CA VAL A 179 -17.66 19.94 -18.76
C VAL A 179 -17.51 20.30 -20.25
N ASP A 180 -17.77 21.55 -20.59
CA ASP A 180 -17.63 22.13 -21.93
C ASP A 180 -16.19 22.01 -22.47
N ARG A 181 -15.18 22.07 -21.61
CA ARG A 181 -13.76 21.88 -21.98
C ARG A 181 -13.29 20.44 -21.87
N LEU A 182 -13.90 19.65 -20.99
CA LEU A 182 -13.56 18.24 -20.79
C LEU A 182 -14.05 17.36 -21.94
N VAL A 183 -15.31 17.52 -22.35
CA VAL A 183 -15.93 16.67 -23.38
C VAL A 183 -15.17 16.68 -24.71
N PRO A 184 -14.69 17.82 -25.23
CA PRO A 184 -13.85 17.83 -26.43
C PRO A 184 -12.57 16.99 -26.29
N ILE A 185 -11.91 16.99 -25.13
CA ILE A 185 -10.71 16.18 -24.89
C ILE A 185 -11.08 14.70 -24.92
N VAL A 186 -12.17 14.30 -24.25
CA VAL A 186 -12.66 12.93 -24.23
C VAL A 186 -13.04 12.46 -25.64
N LYS A 187 -13.73 13.29 -26.43
CA LYS A 187 -14.17 12.96 -27.80
C LYS A 187 -13.01 12.72 -28.77
N VAL A 188 -11.85 13.35 -28.54
CA VAL A 188 -10.67 13.21 -29.40
C VAL A 188 -9.88 11.94 -29.11
N ASP A 189 -10.04 11.34 -27.93
CA ASP A 189 -9.39 10.08 -27.54
C ASP A 189 -10.43 8.93 -27.53
N PRO A 190 -10.47 8.08 -28.58
CA PRO A 190 -11.47 7.01 -28.67
C PRO A 190 -11.37 5.99 -27.53
N SER A 191 -10.17 5.78 -26.96
CA SER A 191 -10.00 4.86 -25.83
C SER A 191 -10.66 5.47 -24.59
N LEU A 192 -10.34 6.73 -24.29
CA LEU A 192 -10.94 7.43 -23.15
C LEU A 192 -12.46 7.59 -23.31
N ALA A 193 -12.95 7.90 -24.50
CA ALA A 193 -14.39 7.98 -24.79
C ALA A 193 -15.11 6.65 -24.48
N ALA A 194 -14.56 5.52 -24.94
CA ALA A 194 -15.13 4.21 -24.66
C ALA A 194 -15.09 3.89 -23.15
N GLN A 195 -14.02 4.29 -22.46
CA GLN A 195 -13.89 4.13 -21.01
C GLN A 195 -14.94 4.93 -20.24
N VAL A 196 -15.12 6.21 -20.57
CA VAL A 196 -16.14 7.08 -19.96
C VAL A 196 -17.55 6.50 -20.13
N MET A 197 -17.88 6.02 -21.33
CA MET A 197 -19.16 5.36 -21.57
C MET A 197 -19.31 4.09 -20.73
N SER A 198 -18.25 3.28 -20.62
CA SER A 198 -18.25 2.06 -19.80
C SER A 198 -18.43 2.36 -18.31
N TRP A 199 -17.78 3.41 -17.78
CA TRP A 199 -17.93 3.81 -16.38
C TRP A 199 -19.35 4.33 -16.10
N ALA A 200 -19.90 5.15 -16.99
CA ALA A 200 -21.26 5.67 -16.86
C ALA A 200 -22.33 4.57 -16.92
N ALA A 201 -22.06 3.49 -17.66
CA ALA A 201 -22.92 2.33 -17.72
C ALA A 201 -22.74 1.34 -16.55
N SER A 202 -21.76 1.54 -15.67
CA SER A 202 -21.53 0.65 -14.52
C SER A 202 -22.68 0.73 -13.51
N PRO A 203 -23.06 -0.38 -12.84
CA PRO A 203 -24.16 -0.36 -11.88
C PRO A 203 -23.99 0.66 -10.76
N TYR A 204 -22.74 0.94 -10.35
CA TYR A 204 -22.44 1.91 -9.31
C TYR A 204 -22.83 3.34 -9.66
N TYR A 205 -22.74 3.71 -10.94
CA TYR A 205 -23.11 5.04 -11.43
C TYR A 205 -24.39 5.04 -12.27
N ALA A 206 -24.97 3.87 -12.55
CA ALA A 206 -26.11 3.72 -13.42
C ALA A 206 -27.28 4.56 -12.91
N THR A 207 -27.74 5.48 -13.77
CA THR A 207 -28.89 6.35 -13.51
C THR A 207 -30.06 5.86 -14.37
N PRO A 208 -31.33 5.97 -13.92
CA PRO A 208 -32.48 5.61 -14.75
C PRO A 208 -32.48 6.31 -16.13
N GLY A 209 -32.68 5.53 -17.19
CA GLY A 209 -32.72 5.98 -18.59
C GLY A 209 -31.54 5.50 -19.43
N GLU A 210 -31.73 5.40 -20.75
CA GLU A 210 -30.66 4.98 -21.67
C GLU A 210 -29.55 6.03 -21.76
N LEU A 211 -28.30 5.57 -21.80
CA LEU A 211 -27.12 6.40 -22.00
C LEU A 211 -26.91 6.66 -23.50
N GLN A 212 -27.06 7.90 -23.94
CA GLN A 212 -27.14 8.22 -25.39
C GLN A 212 -25.86 8.80 -25.99
N SER A 213 -24.99 9.44 -25.19
CA SER A 213 -23.79 10.11 -25.70
C SER A 213 -22.72 10.31 -24.63
N ILE A 214 -21.51 10.73 -25.05
CA ILE A 214 -20.42 11.11 -24.14
C ILE A 214 -20.82 12.34 -23.31
N ASP A 215 -21.48 13.33 -23.92
CA ASP A 215 -21.97 14.51 -23.22
C ASP A 215 -22.95 14.10 -22.10
N ASP A 216 -23.85 13.16 -22.41
CA ASP A 216 -24.80 12.59 -21.46
C ASP A 216 -24.09 11.84 -20.31
N ALA A 217 -23.08 11.03 -20.63
CA ALA A 217 -22.25 10.33 -19.65
C ALA A 217 -21.56 11.28 -18.67
N VAL A 218 -20.99 12.38 -19.17
CA VAL A 218 -20.23 13.33 -18.34
C VAL A 218 -21.16 14.28 -17.58
N ILE A 219 -22.20 14.82 -18.22
CA ILE A 219 -23.08 15.84 -17.61
C ILE A 219 -24.08 15.21 -16.64
N ARG A 220 -24.75 14.13 -17.04
CA ARG A 220 -25.89 13.58 -16.30
C ARG A 220 -25.48 12.50 -15.29
N VAL A 221 -24.47 11.70 -15.62
CA VAL A 221 -24.17 10.47 -14.88
C VAL A 221 -22.94 10.61 -13.97
N LEU A 222 -21.77 10.89 -14.55
CA LEU A 222 -20.50 10.84 -13.83
C LEU A 222 -20.11 12.19 -13.20
N GLY A 223 -20.36 13.29 -13.92
CA GLY A 223 -19.87 14.61 -13.55
C GLY A 223 -18.42 14.86 -13.98
N PHE A 224 -18.04 16.13 -13.97
CA PHE A 224 -16.73 16.62 -14.36
C PHE A 224 -15.58 16.01 -13.54
N ASP A 225 -15.65 16.12 -12.21
CA ASP A 225 -14.55 15.74 -11.32
C ASP A 225 -14.23 14.25 -11.41
N LEU A 226 -15.26 13.41 -11.44
CA LEU A 226 -15.09 11.96 -11.48
C LEU A 226 -14.44 11.51 -12.80
N VAL A 227 -14.88 12.06 -13.94
CA VAL A 227 -14.30 11.74 -15.24
C VAL A 227 -12.84 12.17 -15.30
N VAL A 228 -12.52 13.39 -14.82
CA VAL A 228 -11.14 13.87 -14.73
C VAL A 228 -10.30 12.93 -13.85
N ASN A 229 -10.81 12.56 -12.67
CA ASN A 229 -10.08 11.71 -11.73
C ASN A 229 -9.81 10.31 -12.30
N LEU A 230 -10.83 9.66 -12.85
CA LEU A 230 -10.71 8.32 -13.44
C LEU A 230 -9.82 8.36 -14.69
N ALA A 231 -9.94 9.38 -15.53
CA ALA A 231 -9.08 9.54 -16.70
C ALA A 231 -7.60 9.70 -16.32
N LEU A 232 -7.30 10.50 -15.29
CA LEU A 232 -5.95 10.63 -14.75
C LEU A 232 -5.47 9.31 -14.14
N GLY A 233 -6.24 8.71 -13.24
CA GLY A 233 -5.89 7.44 -12.60
C GLY A 233 -5.62 6.31 -13.59
N VAL A 234 -6.47 6.18 -14.61
CA VAL A 234 -6.26 5.20 -15.68
C VAL A 234 -5.05 5.53 -16.53
N SER A 235 -4.87 6.79 -16.96
CA SER A 235 -3.69 7.18 -17.75
C SER A 235 -2.38 6.92 -17.00
N MET A 236 -2.35 7.17 -15.69
CA MET A 236 -1.23 6.82 -14.83
C MET A 236 -1.04 5.31 -14.74
N GLY A 237 -2.12 4.55 -14.58
CA GLY A 237 -2.10 3.08 -14.63
C GLY A 237 -1.65 2.48 -15.97
N LYS A 238 -1.73 3.23 -17.08
CA LYS A 238 -1.12 2.85 -18.38
C LYS A 238 0.38 3.08 -18.42
N THR A 239 0.85 4.05 -17.64
CA THR A 239 2.24 4.50 -17.64
C THR A 239 3.13 3.43 -16.99
N LEU A 240 2.65 2.76 -15.94
CA LEU A 240 3.40 1.73 -15.23
C LEU A 240 2.61 0.41 -15.15
N THR A 241 3.30 -0.71 -15.37
CA THR A 241 2.71 -2.03 -15.21
C THR A 241 2.61 -2.40 -13.73
N ILE A 242 1.44 -2.86 -13.28
CA ILE A 242 1.31 -3.43 -11.94
C ILE A 242 2.14 -4.72 -11.89
N PRO A 243 3.04 -4.87 -10.91
CA PRO A 243 3.94 -6.01 -10.83
C PRO A 243 3.19 -7.32 -10.56
N ASN A 244 3.65 -8.40 -11.21
CA ASN A 244 3.17 -9.76 -10.92
C ASN A 244 3.71 -10.29 -9.59
N GLU A 245 4.88 -9.83 -9.15
CA GLU A 245 5.56 -10.28 -7.92
C GLU A 245 5.15 -9.48 -6.68
N ALA A 246 3.86 -9.49 -6.39
CA ALA A 246 3.30 -8.85 -5.21
C ALA A 246 3.49 -9.71 -3.93
N PRO A 247 3.34 -9.12 -2.73
CA PRO A 247 3.22 -9.89 -1.50
C PRO A 247 2.02 -10.84 -1.59
N ARG A 248 2.19 -12.09 -1.17
CA ARG A 248 1.11 -13.09 -1.16
C ARG A 248 0.06 -12.69 -0.14
N GLY A 249 -1.20 -12.64 -0.57
CA GLY A 249 -2.32 -12.21 0.27
C GLY A 249 -2.53 -10.70 0.36
N HIS A 250 -1.79 -9.88 -0.41
CA HIS A 250 -2.04 -8.44 -0.49
C HIS A 250 -3.40 -8.13 -1.13
N THR A 251 -4.01 -7.02 -0.74
CA THR A 251 -5.22 -6.51 -1.40
C THR A 251 -4.88 -6.07 -2.82
N PRO A 252 -5.67 -6.45 -3.86
CA PRO A 252 -5.45 -6.00 -5.23
C PRO A 252 -5.34 -4.48 -5.36
N TYR A 253 -4.44 -4.01 -6.22
CA TYR A 253 -4.12 -2.58 -6.39
C TYR A 253 -5.35 -1.70 -6.62
N TRP A 254 -6.22 -2.07 -7.56
CA TRP A 254 -7.41 -1.28 -7.92
C TRP A 254 -8.48 -1.31 -6.85
N ILE A 255 -8.57 -2.41 -6.07
CA ILE A 255 -9.44 -2.47 -4.89
C ILE A 255 -8.97 -1.40 -3.89
N GLN A 256 -7.69 -1.38 -3.54
CA GLN A 256 -7.17 -0.37 -2.61
C GLN A 256 -7.40 1.06 -3.12
N ALA A 257 -7.11 1.31 -4.40
CA ALA A 257 -7.27 2.62 -5.02
C ALA A 257 -8.72 3.12 -4.98
N ILE A 258 -9.67 2.34 -5.47
CA ILE A 258 -11.07 2.75 -5.62
C ILE A 258 -11.79 2.84 -4.28
N TYR A 259 -11.58 1.87 -3.38
CA TYR A 259 -12.23 1.88 -2.07
C TYR A 259 -11.69 3.04 -1.21
N THR A 260 -10.39 3.29 -1.25
CA THR A 260 -9.78 4.44 -0.54
C THR A 260 -10.27 5.76 -1.10
N ALA A 261 -10.31 5.92 -2.43
CA ALA A 261 -10.81 7.13 -3.08
C ALA A 261 -12.26 7.43 -2.69
N THR A 262 -13.11 6.41 -2.77
CA THR A 262 -14.54 6.52 -2.48
C THR A 262 -14.78 6.83 -1.01
N LEU A 263 -14.12 6.12 -0.09
CA LEU A 263 -14.29 6.36 1.33
C LEU A 263 -13.76 7.75 1.71
N ALA A 264 -12.57 8.13 1.25
CA ALA A 264 -11.99 9.45 1.56
C ALA A 264 -12.88 10.60 1.06
N GLU A 265 -13.48 10.46 -0.13
CA GLU A 265 -14.45 11.45 -0.64
C GLU A 265 -15.71 11.53 0.22
N ARG A 266 -16.24 10.37 0.68
CA ARG A 266 -17.41 10.33 1.58
C ARG A 266 -17.11 10.99 2.92
N LEU A 267 -15.94 10.72 3.50
CA LEU A 267 -15.46 11.38 4.72
C LEU A 267 -15.31 12.88 4.52
N CYS A 268 -14.76 13.31 3.37
CA CYS A 268 -14.66 14.73 3.02
C CYS A 268 -16.03 15.42 3.02
N LYS A 269 -17.07 14.77 2.50
CA LYS A 269 -18.45 15.31 2.47
C LYS A 269 -19.12 15.36 3.84
N ARG A 270 -18.59 14.65 4.83
CA ARG A 270 -19.04 14.67 6.23
C ARG A 270 -18.32 15.72 7.08
N MET A 271 -17.18 16.24 6.60
CA MET A 271 -16.44 17.27 7.34
C MET A 271 -17.32 18.48 7.64
N SER A 272 -17.10 19.08 8.79
CA SER A 272 -17.69 20.35 9.19
C SER A 272 -16.57 21.36 9.51
N GLY A 273 -16.74 22.62 9.08
CA GLY A 273 -15.74 23.67 9.32
C GLY A 273 -15.48 24.55 8.10
N GLU A 274 -14.51 25.47 8.23
CA GLU A 274 -14.19 26.47 7.21
C GLU A 274 -13.15 25.98 6.17
N ASP A 275 -12.34 24.96 6.52
CA ASP A 275 -11.24 24.44 5.69
C ASP A 275 -11.56 23.09 5.03
N ILE A 276 -12.75 22.96 4.42
CA ILE A 276 -13.17 21.73 3.75
C ILE A 276 -12.49 21.64 2.36
N PRO A 277 -11.66 20.60 2.10
CA PRO A 277 -11.06 20.43 0.78
C PRO A 277 -12.11 20.07 -0.28
N LYS A 278 -11.77 20.26 -1.56
CA LYS A 278 -12.66 19.87 -2.66
C LYS A 278 -12.79 18.33 -2.68
N PRO A 279 -13.99 17.74 -2.55
CA PRO A 279 -14.16 16.29 -2.51
C PRO A 279 -13.56 15.58 -3.73
N GLY A 280 -13.69 16.16 -4.92
CA GLY A 280 -13.09 15.63 -6.14
C GLY A 280 -11.56 15.51 -6.07
N LEU A 281 -10.86 16.44 -5.41
CA LEU A 281 -9.40 16.35 -5.22
C LEU A 281 -9.04 15.34 -4.14
N VAL A 282 -9.85 15.17 -3.10
CA VAL A 282 -9.66 14.10 -2.09
C VAL A 282 -9.84 12.72 -2.72
N TYR A 283 -10.87 12.55 -3.55
CA TYR A 283 -11.06 11.33 -4.34
C TYR A 283 -9.83 11.03 -5.19
N LEU A 284 -9.31 12.03 -5.91
CA LEU A 284 -8.09 11.86 -6.70
C LEU A 284 -6.90 11.42 -5.84
N THR A 285 -6.66 12.08 -4.71
CA THR A 285 -5.60 11.70 -3.77
C THR A 285 -5.75 10.24 -3.34
N GLY A 286 -6.96 9.81 -2.96
CA GLY A 286 -7.23 8.42 -2.60
C GLY A 286 -7.09 7.44 -3.77
N LEU A 287 -7.40 7.85 -5.01
CA LEU A 287 -7.28 7.00 -6.19
C LEU A 287 -5.82 6.70 -6.55
N ILE A 288 -4.94 7.68 -6.37
CA ILE A 288 -3.53 7.59 -6.76
C ILE A 288 -2.58 7.38 -5.58
N HIS A 289 -3.11 7.21 -4.37
CA HIS A 289 -2.33 7.13 -3.13
C HIS A 289 -1.28 6.02 -3.14
N ASN A 290 -1.61 4.88 -3.74
CA ASN A 290 -0.75 3.71 -3.82
C ASN A 290 0.03 3.63 -5.14
N PHE A 291 0.00 4.66 -6.00
CA PHE A 291 0.69 4.66 -7.29
C PHE A 291 2.19 4.39 -7.17
N GLY A 292 2.81 4.85 -6.09
CA GLY A 292 4.22 4.62 -5.80
C GLY A 292 4.58 3.12 -5.72
N TYR A 293 3.63 2.24 -5.45
CA TYR A 293 3.82 0.78 -5.51
C TYR A 293 4.27 0.33 -6.91
N ALA A 294 3.59 0.80 -7.96
CA ALA A 294 3.95 0.50 -9.33
C ALA A 294 5.28 1.18 -9.72
N ALA A 295 5.53 2.39 -9.22
CA ALA A 295 6.78 3.10 -9.45
C ALA A 295 8.00 2.40 -8.82
N LEU A 296 7.86 1.91 -7.59
CA LEU A 296 8.89 1.11 -6.92
C LEU A 296 9.19 -0.17 -7.71
N ALA A 297 8.17 -0.85 -8.20
CA ALA A 297 8.34 -2.08 -8.98
C ALA A 297 9.04 -1.84 -10.33
N HIS A 298 8.73 -0.72 -10.98
CA HIS A 298 9.37 -0.33 -12.23
C HIS A 298 10.83 0.08 -12.05
N LEU A 299 11.12 0.88 -11.01
CA LEU A 299 12.47 1.38 -10.74
C LEU A 299 13.39 0.33 -10.14
N PHE A 300 12.86 -0.57 -9.30
CA PHE A 300 13.65 -1.51 -8.52
C PHE A 300 13.19 -2.98 -8.64
N PRO A 301 13.02 -3.57 -9.84
CA PRO A 301 12.40 -4.90 -9.98
C PRO A 301 12.95 -6.01 -9.04
N PRO A 302 14.27 -6.27 -8.94
CA PRO A 302 14.77 -7.33 -8.06
C PRO A 302 14.62 -7.01 -6.57
N HIS A 303 14.71 -5.73 -6.19
CA HIS A 303 14.55 -5.30 -4.80
C HIS A 303 13.07 -5.22 -4.40
N PHE A 304 12.18 -5.01 -5.37
CA PHE A 304 10.75 -5.07 -5.17
C PHE A 304 10.30 -6.51 -4.87
N ALA A 305 10.84 -7.51 -5.57
CA ALA A 305 10.63 -8.92 -5.27
C ALA A 305 11.03 -9.26 -3.82
N LEU A 306 12.17 -8.71 -3.37
CA LEU A 306 12.65 -8.83 -2.00
C LEU A 306 11.72 -8.12 -1.02
N LEU A 307 11.33 -6.87 -1.30
CA LEU A 307 10.37 -6.09 -0.50
C LEU A 307 9.08 -6.88 -0.27
N SER A 308 8.57 -7.56 -1.31
CA SER A 308 7.37 -8.41 -1.19
C SER A 308 7.54 -9.53 -0.18
N ARG A 309 8.72 -10.16 -0.08
CA ARG A 309 9.01 -11.18 0.95
C ARG A 309 9.18 -10.55 2.34
N TYR A 310 9.75 -9.35 2.43
CA TYR A 310 9.85 -8.61 3.69
C TYR A 310 8.48 -8.21 4.23
N LEU A 311 7.55 -7.78 3.38
CA LEU A 311 6.19 -7.43 3.78
C LEU A 311 5.43 -8.66 4.29
N GLU A 312 5.56 -9.80 3.61
CA GLU A 312 4.94 -11.07 4.05
C GLU A 312 5.42 -11.53 5.42
N VAL A 313 6.72 -11.39 5.71
CA VAL A 313 7.30 -11.87 6.96
C VAL A 313 7.23 -10.83 8.08
N ASN A 314 6.81 -9.59 7.83
CA ASN A 314 6.69 -8.53 8.84
C ASN A 314 5.30 -7.86 8.80
N PRO A 315 4.20 -8.63 8.96
CA PRO A 315 2.84 -8.11 8.80
C PRO A 315 2.44 -7.08 9.87
N HIS A 316 3.16 -7.04 10.99
CA HIS A 316 2.93 -6.11 12.10
C HIS A 316 3.56 -4.73 11.87
N MET A 317 4.50 -4.60 10.93
CA MET A 317 5.19 -3.34 10.66
C MET A 317 4.46 -2.53 9.60
N SER A 318 4.64 -1.21 9.65
CA SER A 318 4.15 -0.38 8.57
C SER A 318 4.89 -0.69 7.28
N ILE A 319 4.18 -0.59 6.17
CA ILE A 319 4.74 -0.76 4.82
C ILE A 319 5.91 0.22 4.63
N GLU A 320 5.72 1.47 5.08
CA GLU A 320 6.70 2.54 5.02
C GLU A 320 8.04 2.16 5.69
N GLN A 321 8.01 1.58 6.90
CA GLN A 321 9.22 1.15 7.60
C GLN A 321 9.95 0.04 6.85
N THR A 322 9.20 -0.87 6.23
CA THR A 322 9.77 -1.97 5.45
C THR A 322 10.45 -1.44 4.18
N GLU A 323 9.81 -0.50 3.48
CA GLU A 323 10.37 0.17 2.30
C GLU A 323 11.63 0.97 2.63
N ARG A 324 11.60 1.74 3.72
CA ARG A 324 12.75 2.46 4.26
C ARG A 324 13.94 1.53 4.52
N HIS A 325 13.69 0.34 5.06
CA HIS A 325 14.76 -0.63 5.30
C HIS A 325 15.32 -1.22 4.00
N VAL A 326 14.45 -1.64 3.06
CA VAL A 326 14.87 -2.37 1.86
C VAL A 326 15.43 -1.43 0.78
N LEU A 327 14.83 -0.25 0.61
CA LEU A 327 15.06 0.66 -0.52
C LEU A 327 15.56 2.05 -0.10
N ASN A 328 15.53 2.41 1.19
CA ASN A 328 15.84 3.76 1.69
C ASN A 328 14.97 4.88 1.09
N VAL A 329 13.84 4.50 0.48
CA VAL A 329 12.85 5.40 -0.11
C VAL A 329 11.49 4.73 -0.01
N THR A 330 10.44 5.53 0.14
CA THR A 330 9.06 5.03 0.25
C THR A 330 8.29 5.26 -1.04
N ARG A 331 7.20 4.51 -1.20
CA ARG A 331 6.26 4.69 -2.31
C ARG A 331 5.67 6.10 -2.33
N GLU A 332 5.37 6.68 -1.17
CA GLU A 332 4.80 8.03 -1.06
C GLU A 332 5.77 9.11 -1.52
N GLN A 333 7.07 8.94 -1.25
CA GLN A 333 8.11 9.87 -1.71
C GLN A 333 8.19 9.89 -3.25
N ILE A 334 8.28 8.71 -3.86
CA ILE A 334 8.40 8.59 -5.32
C ILE A 334 7.12 9.07 -6.01
N ALA A 335 5.95 8.67 -5.50
CA ALA A 335 4.67 9.09 -6.06
C ALA A 335 4.50 10.60 -6.01
N ALA A 336 4.73 11.22 -4.85
CA ALA A 336 4.59 12.66 -4.70
C ALA A 336 5.57 13.46 -5.56
N TRP A 337 6.83 13.02 -5.63
CA TRP A 337 7.83 13.64 -6.51
C TRP A 337 7.42 13.55 -7.98
N LEU A 338 6.98 12.38 -8.44
CA LEU A 338 6.54 12.19 -9.81
C LEU A 338 5.29 13.02 -10.15
N PHE A 339 4.32 13.07 -9.22
CA PHE A 339 3.12 13.89 -9.39
C PHE A 339 3.46 15.38 -9.48
N ASP A 340 4.51 15.82 -8.78
CA ASP A 340 5.02 17.18 -8.92
C ASP A 340 5.62 17.43 -10.31
N CYS A 341 6.43 16.50 -10.83
CA CYS A 341 6.95 16.57 -12.20
C CYS A 341 5.83 16.59 -13.24
N TRP A 342 4.70 15.95 -12.95
CA TRP A 342 3.52 15.90 -13.79
C TRP A 342 2.57 17.10 -13.61
N SER A 343 2.95 18.09 -12.79
CA SER A 343 2.15 19.29 -12.52
C SER A 343 0.76 19.00 -11.93
N LEU A 344 0.62 17.95 -11.12
CA LEU A 344 -0.62 17.75 -10.36
C LEU A 344 -0.80 18.84 -9.28
N PRO A 345 -2.06 19.07 -8.83
CA PRO A 345 -2.33 20.02 -7.75
C PRO A 345 -1.49 19.71 -6.50
N LYS A 346 -0.87 20.75 -5.92
CA LYS A 346 0.06 20.61 -4.78
C LYS A 346 -0.60 19.96 -3.56
N GLU A 347 -1.91 20.13 -3.39
CA GLU A 347 -2.70 19.51 -2.33
C GLU A 347 -2.76 17.99 -2.49
N VAL A 348 -2.82 17.50 -3.73
CA VAL A 348 -2.79 16.06 -4.04
C VAL A 348 -1.39 15.51 -3.80
N CYS A 349 -0.34 16.18 -4.30
CA CYS A 349 1.05 15.75 -4.07
C CYS A 349 1.40 15.68 -2.58
N THR A 350 1.04 16.75 -1.83
CA THR A 350 1.22 16.82 -0.37
C THR A 350 0.38 15.75 0.34
N GLY A 351 -0.86 15.57 -0.11
CA GLY A 351 -1.77 14.56 0.40
C GLY A 351 -1.16 13.17 0.35
N VAL A 352 -0.66 12.77 -0.83
CA VAL A 352 0.02 11.47 -1.04
C VAL A 352 1.31 11.36 -0.23
N ARG A 353 2.13 12.42 -0.20
CA ARG A 353 3.42 12.40 0.48
C ARG A 353 3.33 12.10 1.98
N TYR A 354 2.26 12.58 2.62
CA TYR A 354 2.11 12.56 4.08
C TYR A 354 0.99 11.63 4.58
N ILE A 355 0.48 10.72 3.77
CA ILE A 355 -0.59 9.77 4.19
C ILE A 355 -0.17 8.97 5.43
N ASN A 356 1.07 8.49 5.50
CA ASN A 356 1.56 7.74 6.67
C ASN A 356 2.11 8.64 7.79
N SER A 357 2.11 9.96 7.59
CA SER A 357 2.51 10.95 8.59
C SER A 357 1.53 12.14 8.59
N PRO A 358 0.22 11.88 8.83
CA PRO A 358 -0.83 12.88 8.60
C PRO A 358 -0.73 14.09 9.54
N LEU A 359 -0.05 13.95 10.68
CA LEU A 359 0.19 15.03 11.65
C LEU A 359 1.51 15.79 11.40
N HIS A 360 2.22 15.50 10.31
CA HIS A 360 3.43 16.23 9.95
C HIS A 360 3.09 17.70 9.64
N SER A 361 4.01 18.63 9.93
CA SER A 361 3.76 20.08 9.78
C SER A 361 3.46 20.53 8.35
N LYS A 362 3.95 19.79 7.36
CA LYS A 362 3.69 20.01 5.92
C LYS A 362 2.47 19.23 5.39
N SER A 363 1.78 18.47 6.24
CA SER A 363 0.59 17.70 5.86
C SER A 363 -0.61 18.60 5.57
N ASN A 364 -1.67 18.02 5.01
CA ASN A 364 -2.91 18.72 4.70
C ASN A 364 -4.14 17.81 4.90
N GLN A 365 -5.34 18.37 4.75
CA GLN A 365 -6.59 17.64 4.94
C GLN A 365 -6.74 16.41 4.03
N HIS A 366 -6.10 16.41 2.84
CA HIS A 366 -6.09 15.24 1.95
C HIS A 366 -5.37 14.05 2.58
N ALA A 367 -4.19 14.28 3.18
CA ALA A 367 -3.44 13.24 3.86
C ALA A 367 -4.21 12.68 5.06
N LEU A 368 -4.88 13.54 5.84
CA LEU A 368 -5.69 13.11 6.99
C LEU A 368 -6.85 12.21 6.55
N LEU A 369 -7.64 12.65 5.55
CA LEU A 369 -8.81 11.90 5.06
C LEU A 369 -8.41 10.55 4.44
N VAL A 370 -7.35 10.53 3.63
CA VAL A 370 -6.86 9.29 3.00
C VAL A 370 -6.24 8.37 4.05
N ASN A 371 -5.57 8.90 5.08
CA ASN A 371 -5.09 8.10 6.21
C ASN A 371 -6.26 7.43 6.95
N LEU A 372 -7.31 8.17 7.30
CA LEU A 372 -8.49 7.61 7.96
C LEU A 372 -9.17 6.56 7.11
N ALA A 373 -9.35 6.82 5.81
CA ALA A 373 -9.94 5.87 4.88
C ALA A 373 -9.13 4.58 4.78
N THR A 374 -7.80 4.67 4.56
CA THR A 374 -6.93 3.49 4.48
C THR A 374 -6.92 2.70 5.78
N ARG A 375 -6.84 3.36 6.94
CA ARG A 375 -6.88 2.68 8.25
C ARG A 375 -8.20 1.97 8.51
N ALA A 376 -9.34 2.61 8.21
CA ALA A 376 -10.65 1.97 8.31
C ALA A 376 -10.73 0.74 7.39
N LEU A 377 -10.27 0.85 6.14
CA LEU A 377 -10.32 -0.26 5.17
C LEU A 377 -9.40 -1.44 5.52
N ARG A 378 -8.32 -1.23 6.27
CA ARG A 378 -7.49 -2.33 6.79
C ARG A 378 -8.27 -3.26 7.72
N THR A 379 -9.18 -2.71 8.54
CA THR A 379 -9.98 -3.50 9.50
C THR A 379 -10.93 -4.49 8.83
N VAL A 380 -11.29 -4.23 7.57
CA VAL A 380 -12.23 -5.01 6.76
C VAL A 380 -11.55 -5.73 5.59
N GLY A 381 -10.21 -5.66 5.49
CA GLY A 381 -9.42 -6.37 4.47
C GLY A 381 -9.39 -5.74 3.08
N TYR A 382 -9.77 -4.46 2.95
CA TYR A 382 -9.79 -3.72 1.66
C TYR A 382 -8.59 -2.76 1.50
N ALA A 383 -7.64 -2.78 2.43
CA ALA A 383 -6.36 -2.07 2.34
C ALA A 383 -5.25 -2.86 3.06
N ASP A 384 -4.01 -2.72 2.60
CA ASP A 384 -2.85 -3.37 3.21
C ASP A 384 -2.27 -2.57 4.37
N GLY A 385 -1.59 -3.28 5.27
CA GLY A 385 -0.83 -2.72 6.39
C GLY A 385 -1.34 -3.20 7.76
N PRO A 386 -0.66 -2.80 8.85
CA PRO A 386 -1.07 -3.20 10.19
C PRO A 386 -2.43 -2.60 10.54
N ILE A 387 -3.24 -3.38 11.24
CA ILE A 387 -4.51 -2.92 11.82
C ILE A 387 -4.18 -2.07 13.04
N GLU A 388 -4.45 -0.78 12.93
CA GLU A 388 -4.18 0.23 13.95
C GLU A 388 -5.47 0.99 14.26
N ARG A 389 -5.58 1.53 15.49
CA ARG A 389 -6.69 2.43 15.82
C ARG A 389 -6.58 3.74 15.05
N LEU A 390 -7.73 4.38 14.81
CA LEU A 390 -7.78 5.72 14.24
C LEU A 390 -7.19 6.72 15.24
N ASP A 391 -6.31 7.60 14.78
CA ASP A 391 -5.64 8.57 15.66
C ASP A 391 -6.61 9.70 16.00
N ASN A 392 -6.85 9.93 17.30
CA ASN A 392 -7.74 10.98 17.80
C ASN A 392 -7.38 12.38 17.29
N LYS A 393 -6.10 12.69 17.10
CA LYS A 393 -5.67 14.00 16.56
C LYS A 393 -5.99 14.14 15.08
N VAL A 394 -5.90 13.04 14.32
CA VAL A 394 -6.28 13.01 12.89
C VAL A 394 -7.79 13.19 12.75
N LEU A 395 -8.58 12.48 13.58
CA LEU A 395 -10.03 12.62 13.67
C LEU A 395 -10.46 14.06 14.00
N GLN A 396 -9.83 14.66 15.03
CA GLN A 396 -10.05 16.06 15.39
C GLN A 396 -9.68 17.01 14.25
N GLY A 397 -8.60 16.74 13.51
CA GLY A 397 -8.15 17.56 12.40
C GLY A 397 -9.13 17.64 11.22
N VAL A 398 -9.99 16.63 11.04
CA VAL A 398 -11.06 16.62 10.02
C VAL A 398 -12.45 16.87 10.60
N GLY A 399 -12.58 17.01 11.93
CA GLY A 399 -13.86 17.23 12.60
C GLY A 399 -14.82 16.05 12.54
N LEU A 400 -14.31 14.81 12.58
CA LEU A 400 -15.11 13.58 12.55
C LEU A 400 -14.87 12.72 13.80
N LEU A 401 -15.88 11.95 14.19
CA LEU A 401 -15.77 10.90 15.20
C LEU A 401 -15.34 9.57 14.56
N GLU A 402 -14.70 8.71 15.36
CA GLU A 402 -14.34 7.35 14.92
C GLU A 402 -15.57 6.56 14.45
N SER A 403 -16.72 6.70 15.15
CA SER A 403 -17.98 6.06 14.76
C SER A 403 -18.46 6.50 13.39
N GLU A 404 -18.35 7.80 13.06
CA GLU A 404 -18.77 8.33 11.75
C GLU A 404 -17.91 7.76 10.62
N VAL A 405 -16.60 7.61 10.85
CA VAL A 405 -15.69 6.99 9.87
C VAL A 405 -16.07 5.53 9.62
N LEU A 406 -16.33 4.77 10.68
CA LEU A 406 -16.68 3.34 10.59
C LEU A 406 -18.08 3.13 10.00
N GLU A 407 -19.03 4.00 10.31
CA GLU A 407 -20.37 4.01 9.71
C GLU A 407 -20.31 4.28 8.20
N GLU A 408 -19.53 5.27 7.77
CA GLU A 408 -19.33 5.55 6.33
C GLU A 408 -18.61 4.41 5.61
N CYS A 409 -17.63 3.79 6.25
CA CYS A 409 -16.97 2.61 5.73
C CYS A 409 -17.98 1.47 5.54
N SER A 410 -18.82 1.20 6.55
CA SER A 410 -19.83 0.14 6.49
C SER A 410 -20.88 0.41 5.41
N ALA A 411 -21.42 1.63 5.36
CA ALA A 411 -22.41 2.04 4.35
C ALA A 411 -21.86 2.00 2.91
N MET A 412 -20.55 2.24 2.72
CA MET A 412 -19.90 2.06 1.43
C MET A 412 -19.82 0.58 1.04
N LEU A 413 -19.48 -0.30 1.99
CA LEU A 413 -19.35 -1.74 1.75
C LEU A 413 -20.69 -2.43 1.48
N GLU A 414 -21.81 -1.89 1.96
CA GLU A 414 -23.15 -2.36 1.59
C GLU A 414 -23.39 -2.29 0.07
N LYS A 415 -22.71 -1.37 -0.63
CA LYS A 415 -22.69 -1.26 -2.10
C LYS A 415 -21.42 -1.86 -2.73
N GLY A 416 -20.75 -2.76 -2.01
CA GLY A 416 -19.45 -3.31 -2.40
C GLY A 416 -19.46 -4.05 -3.73
N ASP A 417 -20.56 -4.74 -4.07
CA ASP A 417 -20.66 -5.48 -5.33
C ASP A 417 -20.59 -4.55 -6.55
N GLU A 418 -21.26 -3.40 -6.48
CA GLU A 418 -21.25 -2.38 -7.54
C GLU A 418 -19.86 -1.75 -7.71
N LEU A 419 -19.18 -1.44 -6.59
CA LEU A 419 -17.78 -0.96 -6.60
C LEU A 419 -16.82 -2.00 -7.19
N LEU A 420 -17.03 -3.27 -6.87
CA LEU A 420 -16.20 -4.36 -7.37
C LEU A 420 -16.35 -4.52 -8.89
N GLU A 421 -17.53 -4.25 -9.47
CA GLU A 421 -17.68 -4.21 -10.93
C GLU A 421 -16.86 -3.09 -11.57
N LEU A 422 -16.84 -1.90 -10.97
CA LEU A 422 -15.99 -0.80 -11.43
C LEU A 422 -14.50 -1.19 -11.39
N VAL A 423 -14.06 -1.83 -10.31
CA VAL A 423 -12.69 -2.36 -10.19
C VAL A 423 -12.38 -3.35 -11.32
N LYS A 424 -13.25 -4.33 -11.56
CA LYS A 424 -13.08 -5.32 -12.64
C LYS A 424 -12.98 -4.66 -14.02
N MET A 425 -13.74 -3.60 -14.26
CA MET A 425 -13.67 -2.82 -15.51
C MET A 425 -12.29 -2.18 -15.68
N LEU A 426 -11.77 -1.53 -14.65
CA LEU A 426 -10.44 -0.89 -14.68
C LEU A 426 -9.31 -1.92 -14.88
N GLU A 427 -9.37 -3.05 -14.17
CA GLU A 427 -8.41 -4.14 -14.33
C GLU A 427 -8.42 -4.72 -15.75
N THR A 428 -9.61 -4.93 -16.32
CA THR A 428 -9.76 -5.48 -17.66
C THR A 428 -9.21 -4.52 -18.72
N GLN A 429 -9.45 -3.22 -18.55
CA GLN A 429 -8.93 -2.19 -19.44
C GLN A 429 -7.40 -2.16 -19.41
N GLN A 430 -6.79 -2.16 -18.22
CA GLN A 430 -5.35 -2.17 -18.06
C GLN A 430 -4.70 -3.42 -18.68
N LYS A 431 -5.29 -4.60 -18.48
CA LYS A 431 -4.81 -5.86 -19.09
C LYS A 431 -4.85 -5.83 -20.62
N ARG A 432 -5.95 -5.34 -21.21
CA ARG A 432 -6.10 -5.24 -22.68
C ARG A 432 -5.06 -4.31 -23.29
N GLU A 433 -4.76 -3.20 -22.63
CA GLU A 433 -3.76 -2.25 -23.13
C GLU A 433 -2.33 -2.78 -22.95
N ALA A 434 -2.02 -3.43 -21.83
CA ALA A 434 -0.72 -4.09 -21.65
C ALA A 434 -0.44 -5.17 -22.71
N SER A 435 -1.47 -5.92 -23.13
CA SER A 435 -1.35 -6.88 -24.24
C SER A 435 -1.07 -6.19 -25.58
N ARG A 436 -1.73 -5.06 -25.87
CA ARG A 436 -1.52 -4.30 -27.13
C ARG A 436 -0.11 -3.72 -27.24
N VAL A 437 0.46 -3.25 -26.14
CA VAL A 437 1.84 -2.73 -26.13
C VAL A 437 2.84 -3.85 -26.41
N LYS A 438 2.65 -5.03 -25.79
CA LYS A 438 3.49 -6.21 -26.04
C LYS A 438 3.39 -6.79 -27.44
N GLU A 439 2.29 -6.56 -28.15
CA GLU A 439 2.11 -6.98 -29.55
C GLU A 439 2.71 -5.96 -30.55
N ALA A 440 3.01 -4.74 -30.10
CA ALA A 440 3.57 -3.67 -30.92
C ALA A 440 5.11 -3.53 -30.79
N GLU A 441 5.71 -4.14 -29.75
CA GLU A 441 7.15 -4.32 -29.54
C GLU A 441 7.63 -5.65 -30.14
#